data_AF-A0A934FPG2-F1
#
_entry.id   AF-A0A934FPG2-F1
#
_cell.length_a   1.000
_cell.length_b   1.000
_cell.length_c   1.000
_cell.angle_alpha   90.00
_cell.angle_beta   90.00
_cell.angle_gamma   90.00
#
_symmetry.space_group_name_H-M   'P 1'
#
loop_
_entity.id
_entity.type
_entity.pdbx_description
1 polymer ?
#
loop_
_entity_poly.entity_id
_entity_poly.type
_entity_poly.pdbx_seq_one_letter_code
_entity_poly.pdbx_strand_id
1 'polypeptide(L)'
;MAGIKKNLADAVRKLATKTSVDQLRKQGVKQVNVVGLDRIVSFVEEAVHRTLRDRLLVGERAAIADATREEFMRLLRSNEELRARQERDAEEVNALRLEMQRLNQELAERIEAAHAEERSTWESEDERIATTVRTVVSAALREGRDAASLERRVLEVVMGLVGEERRTTLEAKAAARDNEVELLQRRIQKLAGSLEDAEQKIGELARTKDGGDGISSIYREVQGLADGEDDFARRQSLMAEIFAQNLKLQKGG
;
A
#
# COMPACT_ATOMS: atom_id res chain seq x y z
N MET A 1 6.27 -19.84 39.23
CA MET A 1 7.56 -19.28 38.72
C MET A 1 8.04 -19.94 37.42
N ALA A 2 8.27 -21.26 37.35
CA ALA A 2 8.87 -21.91 36.17
C ALA A 2 8.02 -21.84 34.88
N GLY A 3 6.69 -22.01 34.95
CA GLY A 3 5.81 -21.90 33.78
C GLY A 3 5.72 -20.48 33.19
N ILE A 4 5.98 -19.47 34.03
CA ILE A 4 5.87 -18.05 33.67
C ILE A 4 7.13 -17.57 32.93
N LYS A 5 8.31 -18.01 33.38
CA LYS A 5 9.58 -17.77 32.67
C LYS A 5 9.55 -18.32 31.25
N LYS A 6 8.95 -19.50 31.08
CA LYS A 6 8.77 -20.12 29.76
C LYS A 6 7.87 -19.28 28.84
N ASN A 7 6.76 -18.75 29.38
CA ASN A 7 5.85 -17.89 28.61
C ASN A 7 6.50 -16.55 28.21
N LEU A 8 7.29 -15.94 29.09
CA LEU A 8 8.01 -14.69 28.80
C LEU A 8 9.12 -14.92 27.76
N ALA A 9 9.85 -16.03 27.89
CA ALA A 9 10.83 -16.46 26.89
C ALA A 9 10.18 -16.66 25.52
N ASP A 10 9.05 -17.37 25.45
CA ASP A 10 8.34 -17.61 24.20
C ASP A 10 7.81 -16.31 23.57
N ALA A 11 7.33 -15.36 24.37
CA ALA A 11 6.90 -14.05 23.88
C ALA A 11 8.08 -13.19 23.36
N VAL A 12 9.20 -13.14 24.08
CA VAL A 12 10.42 -12.46 23.61
C VAL A 12 10.93 -13.10 22.32
N ARG A 13 10.85 -14.43 22.20
CA ARG A 13 11.25 -15.15 20.98
C ARG A 13 10.36 -14.84 19.79
N LYS A 14 9.06 -14.62 20.00
CA LYS A 14 8.12 -14.19 18.95
C LYS A 14 8.31 -12.72 18.53
N LEU A 15 8.67 -11.86 19.48
CA LEU A 15 8.99 -10.45 19.20
C LEU A 15 10.33 -10.25 18.48
N ALA A 16 11.31 -11.13 18.75
CA ALA A 16 12.62 -11.05 18.15
C ALA A 16 12.54 -11.23 16.62
N THR A 17 12.88 -10.19 15.87
CA THR A 17 12.98 -10.26 14.42
C THR A 17 14.12 -11.19 14.03
N LYS A 18 13.78 -12.28 13.32
CA LYS A 18 14.75 -13.22 12.78
C LYS A 18 15.34 -12.63 11.50
N THR A 19 16.46 -11.92 11.64
CA THR A 19 17.26 -11.49 10.48
C THR A 19 18.34 -12.54 10.22
N SER A 20 18.57 -12.90 8.95
CA SER A 20 19.65 -13.84 8.63
C SER A 20 21.02 -13.17 8.78
N VAL A 21 22.04 -13.97 9.10
CA VAL A 21 23.43 -13.49 9.20
C VAL A 21 23.89 -12.88 7.88
N ASP A 22 23.41 -13.41 6.74
CA ASP A 22 23.73 -12.89 5.41
C ASP A 22 23.09 -11.52 5.14
N GLN A 23 21.85 -11.30 5.60
CA GLN A 23 21.21 -9.98 5.52
C GLN A 23 21.94 -8.95 6.39
N LEU A 24 22.34 -9.32 7.61
CA LEU A 24 23.12 -8.46 8.51
C LEU A 24 24.51 -8.14 7.92
N ARG A 25 25.15 -9.13 7.28
CA ARG A 25 26.43 -8.95 6.59
C ARG A 25 26.31 -8.02 5.38
N LYS A 26 25.24 -8.14 4.61
CA LYS A 26 24.91 -7.24 3.49
C LYS A 26 24.64 -5.80 3.97
N GLN A 27 24.15 -5.65 5.19
CA GLN A 27 23.98 -4.36 5.89
C GLN A 27 25.26 -3.86 6.59
N GLY A 28 26.41 -4.53 6.42
CA GLY A 28 27.70 -4.09 6.95
C GLY A 28 27.94 -4.41 8.43
N VAL A 29 27.07 -5.19 9.07
CA VAL A 29 27.22 -5.59 10.48
C VAL A 29 28.28 -6.70 10.58
N LYS A 30 29.44 -6.39 11.18
CA LYS A 30 30.58 -7.31 11.31
C LYS A 30 30.56 -8.18 12.56
N GLN A 31 29.87 -7.74 13.61
CA GLN A 31 29.74 -8.46 14.88
C GLN A 31 28.32 -8.28 15.41
N VAL A 32 27.71 -9.38 15.86
CA VAL A 32 26.37 -9.39 16.46
C VAL A 32 26.52 -9.93 17.87
N ASN A 33 26.21 -9.11 18.87
CA ASN A 33 26.17 -9.56 20.26
C ASN A 33 24.90 -10.37 20.48
N VAL A 34 25.05 -11.69 20.60
CA VAL A 34 23.93 -12.60 20.85
C VAL A 34 23.66 -12.60 22.35
N VAL A 35 22.61 -11.92 22.77
CA VAL A 35 22.11 -12.04 24.15
C VAL A 35 21.18 -13.24 24.21
N GLY A 36 21.50 -14.20 25.07
CA GLY A 36 20.64 -15.36 25.31
C GLY A 36 19.25 -14.93 25.78
N LEU A 37 18.21 -15.57 25.26
CA LEU A 37 16.82 -15.28 25.57
C LEU A 37 16.54 -15.29 27.07
N ASP A 38 17.12 -16.26 27.79
CA ASP A 38 17.00 -16.39 29.25
C ASP A 38 17.59 -15.19 30.00
N ARG A 39 18.61 -14.54 29.42
CA ARG A 39 19.25 -13.36 30.00
C ARG A 39 18.41 -12.10 29.79
N ILE A 40 17.73 -11.97 28.65
CA ILE A 40 16.77 -10.88 28.38
C ILE A 40 15.59 -11.00 29.34
N VAL A 41 15.02 -12.21 29.48
CA VAL A 41 13.94 -12.51 30.42
C VAL A 41 14.35 -12.15 31.85
N SER A 42 15.55 -12.54 32.26
CA SER A 42 16.09 -12.22 33.59
C SER A 42 16.26 -10.71 33.80
N PHE A 43 16.74 -9.97 32.81
CA PHE A 43 16.88 -8.51 32.92
C PHE A 43 15.54 -7.78 32.97
N VAL A 44 14.53 -8.26 32.23
CA VAL A 44 13.17 -7.70 32.30
C VAL A 44 12.56 -7.95 33.68
N GLU A 45 12.68 -9.18 34.20
CA GLU A 45 12.23 -9.50 35.57
C GLU A 45 12.93 -8.63 36.62
N GLU A 46 14.25 -8.51 36.52
CA GLU A 46 15.06 -7.72 37.46
C GLU A 46 14.74 -6.22 37.37
N ALA A 47 14.55 -5.69 36.16
CA ALA A 47 14.15 -4.30 35.96
C ALA A 47 12.78 -4.00 36.58
N VAL A 48 11.77 -4.87 36.37
CA VAL A 48 10.43 -4.75 36.99
C VAL A 48 10.52 -4.87 38.51
N HIS A 49 11.30 -5.82 39.02
CA HIS A 49 11.50 -5.98 40.46
C HIS A 49 12.21 -4.76 41.09
N ARG A 50 13.15 -4.15 40.39
CA ARG A 50 13.86 -2.96 40.84
C ARG A 50 12.94 -1.73 40.87
N THR A 51 12.16 -1.48 39.84
CA THR A 51 11.18 -0.36 39.83
C THR A 51 10.09 -0.53 40.88
N LEU A 52 9.65 -1.76 41.15
CA LEU A 52 8.67 -2.03 42.21
C LEU A 52 9.29 -1.92 43.62
N ARG A 53 10.57 -2.29 43.78
CA ARG A 53 11.32 -2.10 45.03
C ARG A 53 11.46 -0.63 45.40
N ASP A 54 11.73 0.23 44.41
CA ASP A 54 11.97 1.66 44.62
C ASP A 54 10.68 2.46 44.85
N ARG A 55 9.50 1.93 44.49
CA ARG A 55 8.22 2.66 44.56
C ARG A 55 7.17 2.12 45.55
N LEU A 56 7.29 0.91 46.11
CA LEU A 56 6.21 0.28 46.90
C LEU A 56 6.66 -0.37 48.23
N LEU A 57 5.78 -0.26 49.25
CA LEU A 57 5.92 -0.92 50.56
C LEU A 57 5.77 -2.45 50.43
N VAL A 58 6.44 -3.19 51.32
CA VAL A 58 6.77 -4.63 51.20
C VAL A 58 5.58 -5.57 50.93
N GLY A 59 4.36 -5.20 51.33
CA GLY A 59 3.18 -6.06 51.24
C GLY A 59 2.53 -6.18 49.86
N GLU A 60 2.56 -5.13 49.03
CA GLU A 60 1.84 -5.10 47.73
C GLU A 60 2.71 -5.51 46.53
N ARG A 61 4.00 -5.76 46.77
CA ARG A 61 5.02 -5.97 45.73
C ARG A 61 4.75 -7.18 44.84
N ALA A 62 4.31 -8.29 45.43
CA ALA A 62 4.03 -9.51 44.68
C ALA A 62 2.79 -9.35 43.79
N ALA A 63 1.72 -8.78 44.34
CA ALA A 63 0.47 -8.54 43.62
C ALA A 63 0.66 -7.58 42.44
N ILE A 64 1.43 -6.51 42.62
CA ILE A 64 1.68 -5.52 41.55
C ILE A 64 2.65 -6.07 40.50
N ALA A 65 3.64 -6.88 40.88
CA ALA A 65 4.51 -7.58 39.93
C ALA A 65 3.74 -8.58 39.05
N ASP A 66 2.78 -9.29 39.64
CA ASP A 66 1.95 -10.22 38.88
C ASP A 66 0.95 -9.48 37.98
N ALA A 67 0.33 -8.39 38.45
CA ALA A 67 -0.56 -7.55 37.65
C ALA A 67 0.16 -6.87 36.47
N THR A 68 1.35 -6.31 36.68
CA THR A 68 2.16 -5.70 35.60
C THR A 68 2.62 -6.73 34.58
N ARG A 69 2.94 -7.95 35.02
CA ARG A 69 3.29 -9.04 34.12
C ARG A 69 2.08 -9.51 33.31
N GLU A 70 0.91 -9.62 33.92
CA GLU A 70 -0.34 -9.95 33.22
C GLU A 70 -0.66 -8.90 32.16
N GLU A 71 -0.55 -7.62 32.52
CA GLU A 71 -0.78 -6.51 31.61
C GLU A 71 0.23 -6.49 30.44
N PHE A 72 1.50 -6.78 30.73
CA PHE A 72 2.52 -6.95 29.69
C PHE A 72 2.18 -8.09 28.72
N MET A 73 1.75 -9.25 29.25
CA MET A 73 1.33 -10.37 28.40
C MET A 73 0.07 -10.05 27.58
N ARG A 74 -0.86 -9.25 28.13
CA ARG A 74 -2.04 -8.74 27.41
C ARG A 74 -1.63 -7.84 26.24
N LEU A 75 -0.72 -6.89 26.48
CA LEU A 75 -0.18 -6.01 25.45
C LEU A 75 0.58 -6.78 24.37
N LEU A 76 1.34 -7.82 24.73
CA LEU A 76 2.02 -8.68 23.77
C LEU A 76 1.06 -9.41 22.84
N ARG A 77 -0.01 -10.02 23.40
CA ARG A 77 -1.05 -10.68 22.60
C ARG A 77 -1.74 -9.70 21.67
N SER A 78 -2.08 -8.51 22.18
CA SER A 78 -2.67 -7.44 21.36
C SER A 78 -1.73 -7.00 20.24
N ASN A 79 -0.41 -6.91 20.49
CA ASN A 79 0.57 -6.57 19.45
C ASN A 79 0.70 -7.70 18.40
N GLU A 80 0.72 -8.96 18.84
CA GLU A 80 0.72 -10.13 17.94
C GLU A 80 -0.52 -10.14 17.04
N GLU A 81 -1.71 -9.89 17.60
CA GLU A 81 -2.97 -9.80 16.84
C GLU A 81 -2.95 -8.63 15.85
N LEU A 82 -2.44 -7.47 16.26
CA LEU A 82 -2.26 -6.32 15.37
C LEU A 82 -1.29 -6.61 14.22
N ARG A 83 -0.17 -7.29 14.49
CA ARG A 83 0.78 -7.70 13.44
C ARG A 83 0.14 -8.68 12.46
N ALA A 84 -0.56 -9.70 12.97
CA ALA A 84 -1.25 -10.67 12.13
C ALA A 84 -2.32 -9.99 11.26
N ARG A 85 -3.02 -8.98 11.79
CA ARG A 85 -3.96 -8.18 11.01
C ARG A 85 -3.26 -7.36 9.92
N GLN A 86 -2.14 -6.72 10.23
CA GLN A 86 -1.35 -5.97 9.25
C GLN A 86 -0.81 -6.86 8.13
N GLU A 87 -0.35 -8.07 8.45
CA GLU A 87 0.10 -9.03 7.44
C GLU A 87 -1.05 -9.40 6.49
N ARG A 88 -2.25 -9.68 7.02
CA ARG A 88 -3.45 -9.96 6.20
C ARG A 88 -3.85 -8.78 5.33
N ASP A 89 -3.91 -7.58 5.91
CA ASP A 89 -4.28 -6.37 5.17
C ASP A 89 -3.25 -6.08 4.04
N ALA A 90 -1.95 -6.33 4.30
CA ALA A 90 -0.90 -6.19 3.29
C ALA A 90 -1.00 -7.26 2.18
N GLU A 91 -1.33 -8.50 2.53
CA GLU A 91 -1.61 -9.56 1.56
C GLU A 91 -2.81 -9.23 0.67
N GLU A 92 -3.89 -8.69 1.26
CA GLU A 92 -5.08 -8.24 0.53
C GLU A 92 -4.76 -7.11 -0.47
N VAL A 93 -4.00 -6.10 -0.03
CA VAL A 93 -3.54 -5.01 -0.91
C VAL A 93 -2.69 -5.55 -2.06
N ASN A 94 -1.80 -6.49 -1.80
CA ASN A 94 -0.98 -7.10 -2.84
C ASN A 94 -1.84 -7.91 -3.84
N ALA A 95 -2.85 -8.64 -3.36
CA ALA A 95 -3.78 -9.35 -4.22
C ALA A 95 -4.59 -8.40 -5.12
N LEU A 96 -5.10 -7.30 -4.57
CA LEU A 96 -5.83 -6.28 -5.33
C LEU A 96 -4.94 -5.62 -6.40
N ARG A 97 -3.67 -5.34 -6.08
CA ARG A 97 -2.70 -4.78 -7.06
C ARG A 97 -2.45 -5.74 -8.22
N LEU A 98 -2.28 -7.04 -7.94
CA LEU A 98 -2.11 -8.06 -8.98
C LEU A 98 -3.34 -8.18 -9.86
N GLU A 99 -4.54 -8.16 -9.27
CA GLU A 99 -5.80 -8.19 -10.03
C GLU A 99 -5.95 -6.96 -10.92
N MET A 100 -5.65 -5.77 -10.39
CA MET A 100 -5.66 -4.51 -11.15
C MET A 100 -4.69 -4.54 -12.32
N GLN A 101 -3.47 -5.03 -12.11
CA GLN A 101 -2.48 -5.17 -13.18
C GLN A 101 -2.99 -6.12 -14.28
N ARG A 102 -3.61 -7.24 -13.90
CA ARG A 102 -4.17 -8.20 -14.85
C ARG A 102 -5.28 -7.59 -15.69
N LEU A 103 -6.21 -6.87 -15.08
CA LEU A 103 -7.33 -6.22 -15.79
C LEU A 103 -6.84 -5.08 -16.70
N ASN A 104 -5.82 -4.33 -16.28
CA ASN A 104 -5.21 -3.31 -17.13
C ASN A 104 -4.52 -3.92 -18.35
N GLN A 105 -3.82 -5.04 -18.17
CA GLN A 105 -3.20 -5.76 -19.28
C GLN A 105 -4.26 -6.30 -20.25
N GLU A 106 -5.31 -6.94 -19.73
CA GLU A 106 -6.43 -7.44 -20.55
C GLU A 106 -7.10 -6.31 -21.34
N LEU A 107 -7.32 -5.15 -20.70
CA LEU A 107 -7.87 -3.98 -21.37
C LEU A 107 -6.93 -3.46 -22.48
N ALA A 108 -5.62 -3.37 -22.21
CA ALA A 108 -4.64 -2.91 -23.17
C ALA A 108 -4.55 -3.83 -24.40
N GLU A 109 -4.49 -5.15 -24.18
CA GLU A 109 -4.46 -6.15 -25.25
C GLU A 109 -5.71 -6.05 -26.14
N ARG A 110 -6.88 -5.82 -25.56
CA ARG A 110 -8.13 -5.63 -26.33
C ARG A 110 -8.16 -4.33 -27.11
N ILE A 111 -7.64 -3.24 -26.55
CA ILE A 111 -7.53 -1.97 -27.26
C ILE A 111 -6.58 -2.13 -28.46
N GLU A 112 -5.44 -2.79 -28.28
CA GLU A 112 -4.50 -3.06 -29.37
C GLU A 112 -5.10 -3.97 -30.44
N ALA A 113 -5.79 -5.05 -30.04
CA ALA A 113 -6.48 -5.94 -30.97
C ALA A 113 -7.52 -5.19 -31.80
N ALA A 114 -8.34 -4.35 -31.16
CA ALA A 114 -9.32 -3.52 -31.86
C ALA A 114 -8.66 -2.54 -32.84
N HIS A 115 -7.52 -1.93 -32.46
CA HIS A 115 -6.77 -1.05 -33.37
C HIS A 115 -6.07 -1.80 -34.51
N ALA A 116 -5.69 -3.06 -34.32
CA ALA A 116 -5.13 -3.90 -35.36
C ALA A 116 -6.21 -4.34 -36.35
N GLU A 117 -7.39 -4.75 -35.86
CA GLU A 117 -8.56 -5.05 -36.68
C GLU A 117 -8.96 -3.82 -37.49
N GLU A 118 -9.11 -2.65 -36.85
CA GLU A 118 -9.37 -1.39 -37.54
C GLU A 118 -8.34 -1.16 -38.66
N ARG A 119 -7.03 -1.21 -38.38
CA ARG A 119 -6.03 -1.01 -39.45
C ARG A 119 -6.18 -1.99 -40.63
N SER A 120 -6.44 -3.27 -40.35
CA SER A 120 -6.63 -4.27 -41.42
C SER A 120 -7.88 -4.01 -42.26
N THR A 121 -8.94 -3.52 -41.62
CA THR A 121 -10.19 -3.13 -42.29
C THR A 121 -9.91 -1.96 -43.24
N TRP A 122 -9.21 -0.93 -42.78
CA TRP A 122 -8.91 0.26 -43.59
C TRP A 122 -7.99 -0.07 -44.77
N GLU A 123 -7.00 -0.96 -44.59
CA GLU A 123 -6.14 -1.42 -45.70
C GLU A 123 -6.94 -2.14 -46.79
N SER A 124 -7.88 -3.01 -46.39
CA SER A 124 -8.76 -3.72 -47.35
C SER A 124 -9.74 -2.78 -48.04
N GLU A 125 -10.17 -1.72 -47.34
CA GLU A 125 -11.10 -0.70 -47.83
C GLU A 125 -10.42 0.24 -48.82
N ASP A 126 -9.19 0.67 -48.53
CA ASP A 126 -8.35 1.45 -49.44
C ASP A 126 -8.14 0.71 -50.77
N GLU A 127 -7.95 -0.61 -50.73
CA GLU A 127 -7.81 -1.43 -51.93
C GLU A 127 -9.12 -1.55 -52.72
N ARG A 128 -10.28 -1.62 -52.04
CA ARG A 128 -11.60 -1.59 -52.70
C ARG A 128 -11.87 -0.23 -53.34
N ILE A 129 -11.60 0.87 -52.63
CA ILE A 129 -11.74 2.23 -53.15
C ILE A 129 -10.84 2.41 -54.37
N ALA A 130 -9.57 2.01 -54.28
CA ALA A 130 -8.63 2.09 -55.40
C ALA A 130 -9.12 1.31 -56.63
N THR A 131 -9.69 0.11 -56.43
CA THR A 131 -10.24 -0.72 -57.50
C THR A 131 -11.47 -0.08 -58.16
N THR A 132 -12.39 0.45 -57.37
CA THR A 132 -13.59 1.13 -57.88
C THR A 132 -13.23 2.40 -58.62
N VAL A 133 -12.33 3.23 -58.08
CA VAL A 133 -11.83 4.46 -58.75
C VAL A 133 -11.18 4.09 -60.08
N ARG A 134 -10.31 3.06 -60.12
CA ARG A 134 -9.66 2.61 -61.36
C ARG A 134 -10.68 2.14 -62.40
N THR A 135 -11.75 1.49 -61.96
CA THR A 135 -12.85 1.04 -62.85
C THR A 135 -13.63 2.21 -63.43
N VAL A 136 -13.99 3.20 -62.61
CA VAL A 136 -14.69 4.42 -63.06
C VAL A 136 -13.83 5.24 -64.01
N VAL A 137 -12.54 5.40 -63.69
CA VAL A 137 -11.58 6.13 -64.54
C VAL A 137 -11.38 5.45 -65.89
N SER A 138 -11.19 4.13 -65.90
CA SER A 138 -11.01 3.38 -67.15
C SER A 138 -12.27 3.36 -68.02
N ALA A 139 -13.47 3.30 -67.43
CA ALA A 139 -14.73 3.38 -68.17
C ALA A 139 -14.90 4.76 -68.83
N ALA A 140 -14.65 5.84 -68.09
CA ALA A 140 -14.81 7.20 -68.61
C ALA A 140 -13.74 7.60 -69.63
N LEU A 141 -12.52 7.06 -69.53
CA LEU A 141 -11.48 7.20 -70.56
C LEU A 141 -11.90 6.53 -71.88
N ARG A 142 -12.56 5.36 -71.82
CA ARG A 142 -13.09 4.67 -73.03
C ARG A 142 -14.23 5.43 -73.68
N GLU A 143 -15.04 6.12 -72.90
CA GLU A 143 -16.17 6.92 -73.38
C GLU A 143 -15.76 8.33 -73.85
N GLY A 144 -14.49 8.71 -73.75
CA GLY A 144 -13.99 10.02 -74.20
C GLY A 144 -14.54 11.20 -73.41
N ARG A 145 -14.90 10.99 -72.12
CA ARG A 145 -15.44 12.05 -71.27
C ARG A 145 -14.39 13.10 -70.92
N ASP A 146 -14.83 14.35 -70.72
CA ASP A 146 -13.94 15.41 -70.25
C ASP A 146 -13.45 15.17 -68.80
N ALA A 147 -12.32 15.79 -68.46
CA ALA A 147 -11.69 15.66 -67.15
C ALA A 147 -12.56 16.20 -66.00
N ALA A 148 -13.38 17.23 -66.23
CA ALA A 148 -14.20 17.87 -65.20
C ALA A 148 -15.44 17.04 -64.82
N SER A 149 -15.96 16.23 -65.74
CA SER A 149 -17.03 15.27 -65.50
C SER A 149 -16.50 14.00 -64.83
N LEU A 150 -15.26 13.60 -65.19
CA LEU A 150 -14.56 12.49 -64.56
C LEU A 150 -14.27 12.80 -63.08
N GLU A 151 -13.71 13.97 -62.80
CA GLU A 151 -13.41 14.43 -61.45
C GLU A 151 -14.66 14.42 -60.57
N ARG A 152 -15.76 15.02 -61.05
CA ARG A 152 -17.06 15.01 -60.34
C ARG A 152 -17.57 13.59 -60.06
N ARG A 153 -17.45 12.68 -61.02
CA ARG A 153 -17.92 11.29 -60.87
C ARG A 153 -17.07 10.49 -59.88
N VAL A 154 -15.76 10.69 -59.89
CA VAL A 154 -14.84 10.08 -58.92
C VAL A 154 -15.12 10.62 -57.51
N LEU A 155 -15.29 11.94 -57.37
CA LEU A 155 -15.62 12.58 -56.09
C LEU A 155 -16.96 12.09 -55.52
N GLU A 156 -17.99 11.96 -56.36
CA GLU A 156 -19.31 11.42 -55.99
C GLU A 156 -19.21 9.97 -55.46
N VAL A 157 -18.46 9.11 -56.15
CA VAL A 157 -18.26 7.71 -55.75
C VAL A 157 -17.44 7.59 -54.47
N VAL A 158 -16.35 8.35 -54.34
CA VAL A 158 -15.50 8.35 -53.15
C VAL A 158 -16.27 8.89 -51.94
N MET A 159 -16.98 10.01 -52.08
CA MET A 159 -17.79 10.57 -50.99
C MET A 159 -18.95 9.66 -50.58
N GLY A 160 -19.58 8.96 -51.53
CA GLY A 160 -20.63 7.99 -51.25
C GLY A 160 -20.12 6.79 -50.46
N LEU A 161 -19.00 6.20 -50.89
CA LEU A 161 -18.38 5.05 -50.21
C LEU A 161 -17.91 5.44 -48.79
N VAL A 162 -17.15 6.52 -48.68
CA VAL A 162 -16.63 7.01 -47.40
C VAL A 162 -17.77 7.44 -46.47
N GLY A 163 -18.87 7.97 -47.02
CA GLY A 163 -20.03 8.43 -46.25
C GLY A 163 -20.87 7.30 -45.64
N GLU A 164 -21.17 6.25 -46.41
CA GLU A 164 -21.87 5.07 -45.88
C GLU A 164 -21.02 4.32 -44.86
N GLU A 165 -19.72 4.20 -45.15
CA GLU A 165 -18.81 3.47 -44.29
C GLU A 165 -18.58 4.20 -42.96
N ARG A 166 -18.38 5.52 -42.98
CA ARG A 166 -18.24 6.29 -41.73
C ARG A 166 -19.47 6.17 -40.83
N ARG A 167 -20.68 5.96 -41.38
CA ARG A 167 -21.88 5.68 -40.59
C ARG A 167 -21.85 4.28 -39.99
N THR A 168 -21.53 3.25 -40.78
CA THR A 168 -21.50 1.86 -40.29
C THR A 168 -20.36 1.63 -39.29
N THR A 169 -19.17 2.23 -39.48
CA THR A 169 -18.09 2.13 -38.50
C THR A 169 -18.42 2.88 -37.22
N LEU A 170 -19.06 4.05 -37.28
CA LEU A 170 -19.46 4.77 -36.06
C LEU A 170 -20.52 4.00 -35.26
N GLU A 171 -21.51 3.41 -35.93
CA GLU A 171 -22.55 2.60 -35.28
C GLU A 171 -22.00 1.29 -34.72
N ALA A 172 -21.12 0.59 -35.46
CA ALA A 172 -20.49 -0.65 -34.99
C ALA A 172 -19.47 -0.40 -33.87
N LYS A 173 -18.67 0.69 -33.96
CA LYS A 173 -17.77 1.10 -32.88
C LYS A 173 -18.55 1.46 -31.62
N ALA A 174 -19.65 2.22 -31.73
CA ALA A 174 -20.48 2.54 -30.56
C ALA A 174 -21.08 1.26 -29.91
N ALA A 175 -21.55 0.30 -30.71
CA ALA A 175 -22.16 -0.91 -30.17
C ALA A 175 -21.17 -1.90 -29.52
N ALA A 176 -19.97 -2.04 -30.08
CA ALA A 176 -19.00 -3.06 -29.66
C ALA A 176 -17.94 -2.54 -28.67
N ARG A 177 -17.50 -1.28 -28.77
CA ARG A 177 -16.54 -0.71 -27.80
C ARG A 177 -17.18 -0.46 -26.45
N ASP A 178 -18.45 -0.08 -26.39
CA ASP A 178 -18.98 0.46 -25.13
C ASP A 178 -19.11 -0.62 -24.06
N ASN A 179 -19.80 -1.72 -24.31
CA ASN A 179 -20.26 -2.53 -23.18
C ASN A 179 -19.14 -3.22 -22.38
N GLU A 180 -18.17 -3.84 -23.05
CA GLU A 180 -17.16 -4.65 -22.38
C GLU A 180 -15.96 -3.82 -21.89
N VAL A 181 -15.52 -2.82 -22.69
CA VAL A 181 -14.50 -1.86 -22.24
C VAL A 181 -15.04 -1.01 -21.09
N GLU A 182 -16.29 -0.54 -21.16
CA GLU A 182 -16.90 0.21 -20.06
C GLU A 182 -17.11 -0.68 -18.83
N LEU A 183 -17.39 -1.99 -18.99
CA LEU A 183 -17.44 -2.92 -17.86
C LEU A 183 -16.07 -3.09 -17.20
N LEU A 184 -15.02 -3.31 -17.99
CA LEU A 184 -13.64 -3.43 -17.49
C LEU A 184 -13.19 -2.13 -16.82
N GLN A 185 -13.45 -0.98 -17.45
CA GLN A 185 -13.15 0.34 -16.87
C GLN A 185 -13.89 0.58 -15.56
N ARG A 186 -15.19 0.26 -15.50
CA ARG A 186 -15.98 0.35 -14.25
C ARG A 186 -15.41 -0.57 -13.16
N ARG A 187 -14.97 -1.77 -13.51
CA ARG A 187 -14.34 -2.70 -12.56
C ARG A 187 -12.99 -2.18 -12.07
N ILE A 188 -12.14 -1.69 -12.97
CA ILE A 188 -10.85 -1.07 -12.65
C ILE A 188 -11.07 0.12 -11.70
N GLN A 189 -12.06 0.97 -11.97
CA GLN A 189 -12.38 2.11 -11.13
C GLN A 189 -12.85 1.68 -9.73
N LYS A 190 -13.68 0.64 -9.62
CA LYS A 190 -14.10 0.08 -8.33
C LYS A 190 -12.93 -0.50 -7.55
N LEU A 191 -12.07 -1.27 -8.20
CA LEU A 191 -10.91 -1.88 -7.57
C LEU A 191 -9.87 -0.82 -7.15
N ALA A 192 -9.68 0.23 -7.95
CA ALA A 192 -8.85 1.37 -7.58
C ALA A 192 -9.37 2.06 -6.31
N GLY A 193 -10.68 2.28 -6.22
CA GLY A 193 -11.31 2.82 -5.00
C GLY A 193 -11.11 1.90 -3.78
N SER A 194 -11.33 0.59 -3.94
CA SER A 194 -11.07 -0.37 -2.86
C SER A 194 -9.60 -0.40 -2.42
N LEU A 195 -8.67 -0.25 -3.37
CA LEU A 195 -7.23 -0.20 -3.08
C LEU A 195 -6.87 1.08 -2.33
N GLU A 196 -7.39 2.23 -2.76
CA GLU A 196 -7.19 3.52 -2.08
C GLU A 196 -7.72 3.48 -0.64
N ASP A 197 -8.93 2.94 -0.43
CA ASP A 197 -9.51 2.77 0.90
C ASP A 197 -8.65 1.86 1.79
N ALA A 198 -8.12 0.77 1.23
CA ALA A 198 -7.26 -0.16 1.96
C ALA A 198 -5.90 0.48 2.32
N GLU A 199 -5.29 1.19 1.38
CA GLU A 199 -4.03 1.91 1.59
C GLU A 199 -4.18 3.05 2.61
N GLN A 200 -5.31 3.78 2.57
CA GLN A 200 -5.62 4.81 3.55
C GLN A 200 -5.75 4.23 4.96
N LYS A 201 -6.46 3.11 5.14
CA LYS A 201 -6.57 2.42 6.43
C LYS A 201 -5.22 2.00 6.98
N ILE A 202 -4.34 1.44 6.14
CA ILE A 202 -2.98 1.08 6.55
C ILE A 202 -2.18 2.34 6.93
N GLY A 203 -2.31 3.43 6.17
CA GLY A 203 -1.67 4.71 6.45
C GLY A 203 -2.13 5.34 7.78
N GLU A 204 -3.42 5.29 8.08
CA GLU A 204 -3.99 5.77 9.35
C GLU A 204 -3.50 4.95 10.53
N LEU A 205 -3.42 3.62 10.38
CA LEU A 205 -2.83 2.72 11.38
C LEU A 205 -1.32 2.96 11.59
N ALA A 206 -0.60 3.36 10.55
CA ALA A 206 0.82 3.72 10.65
C ALA A 206 1.01 5.07 11.37
N ARG A 207 0.18 6.07 11.06
CA ARG A 207 0.22 7.40 11.70
C ARG A 207 -0.18 7.38 13.18
N THR A 208 -1.14 6.53 13.54
CA THR A 208 -1.49 6.32 14.96
C THR A 208 -0.33 5.66 15.74
N LYS A 209 0.56 4.90 15.09
CA LYS A 209 1.78 4.36 15.73
C LYS A 209 2.88 5.42 15.93
N ASP A 210 3.08 6.31 14.96
CA ASP A 210 4.09 7.40 15.08
C ASP A 210 3.73 8.42 16.18
N GLY A 211 2.46 8.51 16.58
CA GLY A 211 2.02 9.32 17.71
C GLY A 211 2.05 8.62 19.07
N GLY A 212 2.29 7.30 19.14
CA GLY A 212 1.81 6.52 20.29
C GLY A 212 2.66 5.36 20.82
N ASP A 213 3.72 4.91 20.16
CA ASP A 213 4.45 3.73 20.64
C ASP A 213 5.97 3.93 20.65
N GLY A 214 6.53 4.11 21.84
CA GLY A 214 7.97 4.19 22.04
C GLY A 214 8.40 5.08 23.20
N ILE A 215 7.91 4.82 24.42
CA ILE A 215 8.55 5.22 25.69
C ILE A 215 8.52 6.74 26.03
N SER A 216 8.26 7.63 25.06
CA SER A 216 8.20 9.08 25.32
C SER A 216 6.86 9.58 25.90
N SER A 217 5.76 8.82 25.76
CA SER A 217 4.43 9.27 26.22
C SER A 217 4.20 9.09 27.73
N ILE A 218 4.93 8.18 28.38
CA ILE A 218 4.82 7.94 29.84
C ILE A 218 5.32 9.16 30.66
N TYR A 219 6.05 10.09 30.04
CA TYR A 219 6.59 11.28 30.71
C TYR A 219 6.14 12.61 30.11
N ARG A 220 5.24 12.61 29.11
CA ARG A 220 4.72 13.86 28.54
C ARG A 220 3.53 14.41 29.33
N GLU A 221 2.71 13.53 29.88
CA GLU A 221 1.71 13.90 30.90
C GLU A 221 2.27 13.54 32.27
N VAL A 222 2.86 14.53 32.93
CA VAL A 222 3.10 14.44 34.37
C VAL A 222 1.71 14.46 35.02
N GLN A 223 1.23 13.28 35.38
CA GLN A 223 -0.06 13.08 36.03
C GLN A 223 -0.15 14.02 37.26
N GLY A 224 -1.01 15.04 37.18
CA GLY A 224 -1.27 15.98 38.27
C GLY A 224 -1.02 17.47 38.01
N LEU A 225 -0.69 17.90 36.78
CA LEU A 225 -0.64 19.32 36.43
C LEU A 225 -1.74 19.66 35.42
N ALA A 226 -2.66 20.55 35.80
CA ALA A 226 -3.64 21.09 34.86
C ALA A 226 -2.96 22.04 33.88
N ASP A 227 -3.34 21.99 32.60
CA ASP A 227 -2.76 22.79 31.50
C ASP A 227 -2.87 24.33 31.66
N GLY A 228 -3.41 24.82 32.78
CA GLY A 228 -3.61 26.24 33.08
C GLY A 228 -2.74 26.83 34.20
N GLU A 229 -1.79 26.08 34.78
CA GLU A 229 -0.88 26.65 35.79
C GLU A 229 0.28 27.43 35.14
N ASP A 230 0.43 28.71 35.48
CA ASP A 230 1.49 29.61 34.96
C ASP A 230 2.92 29.08 35.18
N ASP A 231 3.11 28.11 36.08
CA ASP A 231 4.39 27.49 36.42
C ASP A 231 4.68 26.18 35.68
N PHE A 232 3.81 25.74 34.76
CA PHE A 232 3.97 24.47 34.04
C PHE A 232 5.30 24.37 33.28
N ALA A 233 5.63 25.42 32.51
CA ALA A 233 6.87 25.47 31.74
C ALA A 233 8.12 25.43 32.64
N ARG A 234 8.06 26.08 33.81
CA ARG A 234 9.18 26.14 34.76
C ARG A 234 9.39 24.81 35.47
N ARG A 235 8.31 24.12 35.86
CA ARG A 235 8.38 22.79 36.49
C ARG A 235 8.80 21.71 35.49
N GLN A 236 8.34 21.79 34.24
CA GLN A 236 8.79 20.91 33.16
C GLN A 236 10.30 21.07 32.91
N SER A 237 10.79 22.31 32.87
CA SER A 237 12.22 22.60 32.71
C SER A 237 13.05 22.05 33.88
N LEU A 238 12.60 22.24 35.13
CA LEU A 238 13.27 21.70 36.32
C LEU A 238 13.30 20.16 36.34
N MET A 239 12.22 19.49 35.94
CA MET A 239 12.16 18.03 35.85
C MET A 239 13.08 17.48 34.76
N ALA A 240 13.18 18.16 33.61
CA ALA A 240 14.13 17.79 32.57
C ALA A 240 15.58 17.91 33.04
N GLU A 241 15.89 18.93 33.85
CA GLU A 241 17.22 19.18 34.38
C GLU A 241 17.62 18.15 35.46
N ILE A 242 16.70 17.81 36.38
CA ILE A 242 16.87 16.73 37.37
C ILE A 242 17.10 15.39 36.66
N PHE A 243 16.36 15.14 35.56
CA PHE A 243 16.51 13.91 34.79
C PHE A 243 17.88 13.82 34.10
N ALA A 244 18.36 14.92 33.51
CA ALA A 244 19.69 14.97 32.90
C ALA A 244 20.81 14.73 33.94
N GLN A 245 20.64 15.24 35.16
CA GLN A 245 21.55 14.98 36.28
C GLN A 245 21.51 13.52 36.73
N ASN A 246 20.33 12.93 36.87
CA ASN A 246 20.17 11.51 37.23
C ASN A 246 20.74 10.56 36.16
N LEU A 247 20.57 10.89 34.88
CA LEU A 247 21.13 10.12 33.77
C LEU A 247 22.67 10.18 33.75
N LYS A 248 23.25 11.34 34.10
CA LYS A 248 24.71 11.48 34.26
C LYS A 248 25.23 10.66 35.44
N LEU A 249 24.53 10.65 36.57
CA LEU A 249 24.89 9.83 37.73
C LEU A 249 24.84 8.33 37.41
N GLN A 250 23.88 7.89 36.60
CA GLN A 250 23.71 6.48 36.22
C GLN A 250 24.76 5.98 35.20
N LYS A 251 25.37 6.89 34.43
CA LYS A 251 26.44 6.58 33.47
C LYS A 251 27.85 6.78 34.05
N GLY A 252 27.95 7.38 35.24
CA GLY A 252 29.21 7.73 35.90
C GLY A 252 29.45 7.02 37.23
N GLY A 253 28.73 5.94 37.52
CA GLY A 253 28.91 5.06 38.69
C GLY A 253 29.03 3.61 38.30
#